data_AF-A0A7U9NHR0-F1
#
_entry.id   AF-A0A7U9NHR0-F1
#
_cell.length_a   1.000
_cell.length_b   1.000
_cell.length_c   1.000
_cell.angle_alpha   90.00
_cell.angle_beta   90.00
_cell.angle_gamma   90.00
#
_symmetry.space_group_name_H-M   'P 1'
#
loop_
_entity.id
_entity.type
_entity.pdbx_description
1 polymer ?
#
loop_
_entity_poly.entity_id
_entity_poly.type
_entity_poly.pdbx_seq_one_letter_code
_entity_poly.pdbx_strand_id
1 'polypeptide(L)'
;MMRIITPKGELRKVKRVVAVCEMRNQFNGRMDRKIEIANDMSYNPTGVCLELDVRDTGFVACGQEVFIGNLKTEKVQEILRKLLKEGYFDFSELEYQKADLYKETVFDEGKSKPYTSDYVAEPYPSLLCMGSFGFDTMHPIVRAHNADTWEEDGFEGEGHNDEE
;
A
#
# COMPACT_ATOMS: atom_id res chain seq x y z
N MET A 1 6.45 24.31 -4.13
CA MET A 1 6.75 23.46 -2.95
C MET A 1 5.44 23.18 -2.25
N MET A 2 5.07 21.91 -2.06
CA MET A 2 3.78 21.52 -1.49
C MET A 2 3.90 21.20 0.01
N ARG A 3 2.85 21.49 0.77
CA ARG A 3 2.74 21.20 2.20
C ARG A 3 1.35 20.67 2.51
N ILE A 4 1.25 19.83 3.52
CA ILE A 4 -0.03 19.30 4.00
C ILE A 4 -0.08 19.36 5.51
N ILE A 5 -1.29 19.49 6.06
CA ILE A 5 -1.55 19.00 7.41
C ILE A 5 -1.99 17.55 7.25
N THR A 6 -1.26 16.62 7.86
CA THR A 6 -1.57 15.18 7.83
C THR A 6 -2.91 14.91 8.52
N PRO A 7 -3.53 13.74 8.30
CA PRO A 7 -4.72 13.34 9.05
C PRO A 7 -4.57 13.48 10.57
N LYS A 8 -3.34 13.31 11.10
CA LYS A 8 -2.98 13.46 12.52
C LYS A 8 -2.79 14.91 13.00
N GLY A 9 -2.88 15.89 12.11
CA GLY A 9 -2.68 17.31 12.44
C GLY A 9 -1.23 17.79 12.34
N GLU A 10 -0.31 17.00 11.79
CA GLU A 10 1.10 17.42 11.63
C GLU A 10 1.34 18.14 10.30
N LEU A 11 2.04 19.28 10.33
CA LEU A 11 2.47 19.97 9.12
C LEU A 11 3.69 19.26 8.50
N ARG A 12 3.53 18.73 7.28
CA ARG A 12 4.58 18.01 6.54
C ARG A 12 4.80 18.61 5.15
N LYS A 13 6.03 18.53 4.66
CA LYS A 13 6.36 18.86 3.27
C LYS A 13 6.10 17.65 2.38
N VAL A 14 5.56 17.90 1.19
CA VAL A 14 5.25 16.86 0.20
C VAL A 14 6.19 17.02 -0.98
N LYS A 15 6.89 15.94 -1.30
CA LYS A 15 7.77 15.83 -2.47
C LYS A 15 6.96 15.56 -3.73
N ARG A 16 6.00 14.62 -3.65
CA ARG A 16 5.15 14.20 -4.77
C ARG A 16 3.78 13.79 -4.28
N VAL A 17 2.76 14.04 -5.09
CA VAL A 17 1.39 13.55 -4.90
C VAL A 17 0.92 12.87 -6.17
N VAL A 18 0.25 11.72 -6.03
CA VAL A 18 -0.33 10.98 -7.17
C VAL A 18 -1.77 10.56 -6.86
N ALA A 19 -2.62 10.58 -7.88
CA ALA A 19 -3.92 9.94 -7.83
C ALA A 19 -3.75 8.41 -7.95
N VAL A 20 -4.58 7.66 -7.24
CA VAL A 20 -4.51 6.20 -7.22
C VAL A 20 -5.90 5.59 -7.33
N CYS A 21 -5.96 4.44 -7.98
CA CYS A 21 -7.14 3.59 -8.05
C CYS A 21 -6.94 2.42 -7.08
N GLU A 22 -7.86 2.24 -6.16
CA GLU A 22 -7.88 1.06 -5.29
C GLU A 22 -8.90 0.05 -5.81
N MET A 23 -8.49 -1.22 -5.83
CA MET A 23 -9.36 -2.34 -6.13
C MET A 23 -9.31 -3.34 -4.98
N ARG A 24 -10.48 -3.80 -4.53
CA ARG A 24 -10.61 -4.86 -3.53
C ARG A 24 -11.38 -6.02 -4.11
N ASN A 25 -10.70 -7.15 -4.23
CA ASN A 25 -11.27 -8.38 -4.79
C ASN A 25 -11.25 -9.46 -3.72
N GLN A 26 -12.35 -10.21 -3.61
CA GLN A 26 -12.37 -11.40 -2.77
C GLN A 26 -12.01 -12.61 -3.62
N PHE A 27 -10.92 -13.29 -3.27
CA PHE A 27 -10.47 -14.49 -3.96
C PHE A 27 -10.13 -15.58 -2.93
N ASN A 28 -10.75 -16.76 -3.05
CA ASN A 28 -10.58 -17.88 -2.12
C ASN A 28 -10.76 -17.50 -0.63
N GLY A 29 -11.76 -16.68 -0.33
CA GLY A 29 -12.05 -16.23 1.04
C GLY A 29 -11.04 -15.21 1.61
N ARG A 30 -10.02 -14.83 0.83
CA ARG A 30 -9.06 -13.78 1.18
C ARG A 30 -9.42 -12.50 0.44
N MET A 31 -9.26 -11.37 1.12
CA MET A 31 -9.41 -10.06 0.49
C MET A 31 -8.07 -9.62 -0.07
N ASP A 32 -8.01 -9.54 -1.40
CA ASP A 32 -6.88 -9.02 -2.16
C ASP A 32 -7.10 -7.52 -2.43
N ARG A 33 -6.13 -6.70 -2.05
CA ARG A 33 -6.16 -5.24 -2.23
C ARG A 33 -5.05 -4.83 -3.16
N LYS A 34 -5.40 -4.13 -4.24
CA LYS A 34 -4.46 -3.56 -5.20
C LYS A 34 -4.62 -2.05 -5.26
N ILE A 35 -3.50 -1.36 -5.35
CA ILE A 35 -3.44 0.10 -5.48
C ILE A 35 -2.52 0.39 -6.66
N GLU A 36 -3.03 1.14 -7.63
CA GLU A 36 -2.29 1.52 -8.83
C GLU A 36 -2.34 3.03 -9.03
N ILE A 37 -1.29 3.60 -9.61
CA ILE A 37 -1.27 5.02 -9.96
C ILE A 37 -2.20 5.24 -11.15
N ALA A 38 -3.14 6.17 -10.99
CA ALA A 38 -4.01 6.57 -12.09
C ALA A 38 -3.21 7.43 -13.08
N ASN A 39 -3.17 7.02 -14.35
CA ASN A 39 -2.53 7.79 -15.42
C ASN A 39 -3.26 9.11 -15.67
N ASP A 40 -4.60 9.08 -15.57
CA ASP A 40 -5.47 10.24 -15.68
C ASP A 40 -6.75 10.05 -14.87
N MET A 41 -7.64 11.04 -14.92
CA MET A 41 -8.89 11.04 -14.16
C MET A 41 -10.00 10.15 -14.76
N SER A 42 -9.84 9.65 -15.99
CA SER A 42 -10.82 8.76 -16.63
C SER A 42 -10.87 7.37 -15.97
N TYR A 43 -9.81 7.00 -15.25
CA TYR A 43 -9.73 5.78 -14.44
C TYR A 43 -10.48 5.86 -13.11
N ASN A 44 -11.22 6.94 -12.84
CA ASN A 44 -12.00 7.16 -11.62
C ASN A 44 -11.19 6.90 -10.34
N PRO A 45 -10.09 7.65 -10.11
CA PRO A 45 -9.27 7.44 -8.92
C PRO A 45 -10.08 7.60 -7.63
N THR A 46 -9.79 6.72 -6.68
CA THR A 46 -10.49 6.58 -5.40
C THR A 46 -9.61 6.95 -4.21
N GLY A 47 -8.42 7.51 -4.47
CA GLY A 47 -7.49 7.89 -3.44
C GLY A 47 -6.35 8.77 -3.92
N VAL A 48 -5.53 9.21 -2.98
CA VAL A 48 -4.27 9.90 -3.21
C VAL A 48 -3.16 9.25 -2.41
N CYS A 49 -1.96 9.20 -2.98
CA CYS A 49 -0.74 8.82 -2.28
C CYS A 49 0.24 10.02 -2.28
N LEU A 50 0.77 10.33 -1.10
CA LEU A 50 1.62 11.49 -0.83
C LEU A 50 3.00 11.00 -0.38
N GLU A 51 4.03 11.31 -1.16
CA GLU A 51 5.43 11.09 -0.80
C GLU A 51 5.91 12.29 0.02
N LEU A 52 6.18 12.08 1.31
CA LEU A 52 6.65 13.14 2.19
C LEU A 52 8.15 13.38 2.00
N ASP A 53 8.54 14.66 2.10
CA ASP A 53 9.95 15.06 2.11
C ASP A 53 10.54 14.78 3.48
N VAL A 54 11.16 13.60 3.62
CA VAL A 54 11.90 13.20 4.82
C VAL A 54 13.34 13.65 4.64
N ARG A 55 13.90 14.39 5.60
CA ARG A 55 15.33 14.71 5.57
C ARG A 55 16.11 13.39 5.63
N ASP A 56 17.06 13.20 4.71
CA ASP A 56 17.95 12.04 4.66
C ASP A 56 18.66 11.84 6.01
N THR A 57 18.10 11.01 6.88
CA THR A 57 18.73 10.61 8.13
C THR A 57 19.54 9.33 7.91
N GLY A 58 20.50 9.32 6.98
CA GLY A 58 21.64 8.38 6.87
C GLY A 58 21.41 6.86 6.87
N PHE A 59 20.19 6.39 7.10
CA PHE A 59 19.76 5.00 7.18
C PHE A 59 18.53 4.90 6.30
N VAL A 60 18.66 4.15 5.21
CA VAL A 60 17.61 3.69 4.27
C VAL A 60 16.33 4.52 4.37
N ALA A 61 16.28 5.62 3.63
CA ALA A 61 15.09 6.46 3.54
C ALA A 61 13.97 5.68 2.81
N CYS A 62 13.29 4.79 3.52
CA CYS A 62 11.95 4.37 3.15
C CYS A 62 11.10 5.64 3.24
N GLY A 63 10.75 6.23 2.08
CA GLY A 63 9.94 7.44 2.03
C GLY A 63 8.70 7.28 2.91
N GLN A 64 8.44 8.25 3.78
CA GLN A 64 7.19 8.26 4.52
C GLN A 64 6.07 8.58 3.53
N GLU A 65 5.23 7.60 3.25
CA GLU A 65 4.06 7.75 2.38
C GLU A 65 2.79 7.87 3.22
N VAL A 66 1.92 8.81 2.83
CA VAL A 66 0.55 8.90 3.37
C VAL A 66 -0.41 8.55 2.27
N PHE A 67 -1.16 7.47 2.46
CA PHE A 67 -2.21 7.03 1.56
C PHE A 67 -3.57 7.41 2.15
N ILE A 68 -4.44 7.98 1.32
CA ILE A 68 -5.82 8.28 1.69
C ILE A 68 -6.74 7.67 0.64
N GLY A 69 -7.56 6.71 1.07
CA GLY A 69 -8.44 5.92 0.21
C GLY A 69 -9.92 6.16 0.49
N ASN A 70 -10.75 5.52 -0.33
CA ASN A 70 -12.20 5.68 -0.34
C ASN A 70 -12.64 7.14 -0.51
N LEU A 71 -12.01 7.86 -1.42
CA LEU A 71 -12.40 9.19 -1.85
C LEU A 71 -13.24 9.09 -3.12
N LYS A 72 -14.19 10.03 -3.28
CA LYS A 72 -14.82 10.25 -4.59
C LYS A 72 -13.82 10.87 -5.56
N THR A 73 -13.94 10.55 -6.84
CA THR A 73 -13.05 11.09 -7.88
C THR A 73 -13.05 12.62 -7.93
N GLU A 74 -14.17 13.28 -7.69
CA GLU A 74 -14.24 14.74 -7.62
C GLU A 74 -13.41 15.30 -6.47
N LYS A 75 -13.36 14.59 -5.33
CA LYS A 75 -12.56 15.00 -4.18
C LYS A 75 -11.07 14.81 -4.44
N VAL A 76 -10.69 13.72 -5.11
CA VAL A 76 -9.31 13.49 -5.57
C VAL A 76 -8.85 14.63 -6.50
N GLN A 77 -9.71 15.01 -7.46
CA GLN A 77 -9.44 16.15 -8.35
C GLN A 77 -9.32 17.48 -7.58
N GLU A 78 -10.17 17.73 -6.59
CA GLU A 78 -10.10 18.91 -5.75
C GLU A 78 -8.76 18.97 -4.98
N ILE A 79 -8.37 17.87 -4.34
CA ILE A 79 -7.12 17.74 -3.58
C ILE A 79 -5.92 18.04 -4.49
N LEU A 80 -5.84 17.37 -5.64
CA LEU A 80 -4.74 17.58 -6.58
C LEU A 80 -4.71 19.02 -7.10
N ARG A 81 -5.86 19.61 -7.42
CA ARG A 81 -5.93 21.00 -7.87
C ARG A 81 -5.44 21.97 -6.80
N LYS A 82 -5.88 21.80 -5.55
CA LYS A 82 -5.45 22.64 -4.42
C LYS A 82 -3.94 22.50 -4.17
N LEU A 83 -3.44 21.27 -4.14
CA LEU A 83 -2.00 21.02 -3.96
C LEU A 83 -1.15 21.60 -5.10
N LEU A 84 -1.59 21.48 -6.35
CA LEU A 84 -0.84 22.00 -7.50
C LEU A 84 -0.92 23.53 -7.64
N LYS A 85 -2.07 24.14 -7.31
CA LYS A 85 -2.31 25.58 -7.48
C LYS A 85 -1.89 26.40 -6.25
N GLU A 86 -2.26 25.94 -5.07
CA GLU A 86 -2.09 26.66 -3.80
C GLU A 86 -0.89 26.12 -3.00
N GLY A 87 -0.42 24.91 -3.31
CA GLY A 87 0.70 24.29 -2.61
C GLY A 87 0.34 23.77 -1.22
N TYR A 88 -0.95 23.73 -0.87
CA TYR A 88 -1.42 23.39 0.46
C TYR A 88 -2.74 22.59 0.43
N PHE A 89 -2.88 21.63 1.35
CA PHE A 89 -4.14 20.97 1.64
C PHE A 89 -4.17 20.48 3.10
N ASP A 90 -5.30 20.63 3.78
CA ASP A 90 -5.51 20.14 5.13
C ASP A 90 -6.28 18.82 5.11
N PHE A 91 -5.61 17.71 5.45
CA PHE A 91 -6.24 16.40 5.55
C PHE A 91 -6.84 16.14 6.94
N SER A 92 -6.52 16.93 7.96
CA SER A 92 -7.09 16.75 9.31
C SER A 92 -8.57 17.14 9.38
N GLU A 93 -9.05 17.99 8.45
CA GLU A 93 -10.46 18.37 8.34
C GLU A 93 -11.37 17.25 7.81
N LEU A 94 -10.81 16.17 7.26
CA LEU A 94 -11.60 15.04 6.78
C LEU A 94 -12.04 14.15 7.95
N GLU A 95 -13.28 13.69 7.93
CA GLU A 95 -13.76 12.69 8.87
C GLU A 95 -13.39 11.28 8.39
N TYR A 96 -12.49 10.60 9.11
CA TYR A 96 -12.01 9.27 8.75
C TYR A 96 -12.85 8.14 9.36
N GLN A 97 -12.79 6.97 8.71
CA GLN A 97 -13.24 5.72 9.30
C GLN A 97 -12.37 5.35 10.51
N LYS A 98 -13.00 4.78 11.55
CA LYS A 98 -12.29 4.21 12.70
C LYS A 98 -12.09 2.72 12.44
N ALA A 99 -10.86 2.33 12.14
CA ALA A 99 -10.48 0.95 11.91
C ALA A 99 -8.99 0.79 12.25
N ASP A 100 -8.62 -0.35 12.79
CA ASP A 100 -7.22 -0.65 13.09
C ASP A 100 -6.56 -1.35 11.89
N LEU A 101 -7.32 -2.11 11.10
CA LEU A 101 -6.84 -2.85 9.94
C LEU A 101 -7.59 -2.49 8.66
N TYR A 102 -6.88 -2.48 7.52
CA TYR A 102 -7.48 -2.11 6.22
C TYR A 102 -8.68 -3.00 5.84
N LYS A 103 -8.66 -4.27 6.23
CA LYS A 103 -9.76 -5.22 6.00
C LYS A 103 -11.07 -4.85 6.72
N GLU A 104 -10.99 -4.02 7.76
CA GLU A 104 -12.14 -3.55 8.54
C GLU A 104 -12.74 -2.27 7.94
N THR A 105 -12.00 -1.60 7.05
CA THR A 105 -12.50 -0.40 6.38
C THR A 105 -13.52 -0.77 5.30
N VAL A 106 -14.54 0.06 5.14
CA VAL A 106 -15.49 0.00 4.03
C VAL A 106 -14.87 0.69 2.82
N PHE A 107 -14.86 0.00 1.67
CA PHE A 107 -14.47 0.56 0.39
C PHE A 107 -15.65 0.50 -0.56
N ASP A 108 -16.17 1.68 -0.92
CA ASP A 108 -17.40 1.86 -1.69
C ASP A 108 -17.29 3.08 -2.61
N GLU A 109 -16.08 3.34 -3.09
CA GLU A 109 -15.74 4.40 -4.05
C GLU A 109 -16.13 5.80 -3.55
N GLY A 110 -16.01 6.02 -2.23
CA GLY A 110 -16.24 7.31 -1.59
C GLY A 110 -17.70 7.61 -1.23
N LYS A 111 -18.55 6.59 -1.11
CA LYS A 111 -19.88 6.76 -0.48
C LYS A 111 -19.75 6.85 1.04
N SER A 112 -18.88 6.03 1.62
CA SER A 112 -18.47 6.07 3.01
C SER A 112 -17.31 7.04 3.22
N LYS A 113 -16.97 7.25 4.50
CA LYS A 113 -15.85 8.10 4.91
C LYS A 113 -14.51 7.60 4.32
N PRO A 114 -13.51 8.46 4.12
CA PRO A 114 -12.16 8.02 3.76
C PRO A 114 -11.49 7.24 4.89
N TYR A 115 -10.43 6.51 4.56
CA TYR A 115 -9.46 5.98 5.53
C TYR A 115 -8.04 6.36 5.12
N THR A 116 -7.11 6.23 6.04
CA THR A 116 -5.71 6.62 5.83
C THR A 116 -4.75 5.60 6.42
N SER A 117 -3.57 5.45 5.78
CA SER A 117 -2.46 4.63 6.31
C SER A 117 -1.93 5.15 7.65
N ASP A 118 -2.25 6.39 8.03
CA ASP A 118 -1.84 6.97 9.31
C ASP A 118 -2.57 6.36 10.52
N TYR A 119 -3.81 5.90 10.33
CA TYR A 119 -4.64 5.31 11.38
C TYR A 119 -4.81 3.81 11.23
N VAL A 120 -4.72 3.33 9.99
CA VAL A 120 -5.01 1.94 9.65
C VAL A 120 -3.70 1.23 9.35
N ALA A 121 -3.40 0.18 10.11
CA ALA A 121 -2.22 -0.64 9.88
C ALA A 121 -2.39 -1.46 8.58
N GLU A 122 -1.39 -1.37 7.70
CA GLU A 122 -1.26 -2.27 6.56
C GLU A 122 -0.37 -3.46 6.95
N PRO A 123 -0.75 -4.71 6.63
CA PRO A 123 0.11 -5.87 6.90
C PRO A 123 1.39 -5.85 6.05
N TYR A 124 1.45 -5.05 4.98
CA TYR A 124 2.61 -4.85 4.11
C TYR A 124 2.63 -3.41 3.61
N PRO A 125 3.80 -2.75 3.45
CA PRO A 125 3.86 -1.46 2.79
C PRO A 125 3.33 -1.58 1.36
N SER A 126 2.48 -0.63 0.94
CA SER A 126 1.92 -0.63 -0.41
C SER A 126 3.01 -0.75 -1.49
N LEU A 127 2.79 -1.63 -2.48
CA LEU A 127 3.73 -1.96 -3.57
C LEU A 127 4.15 -0.75 -4.45
N LEU A 128 3.51 0.41 -4.27
CA LEU A 128 3.93 1.68 -4.87
C LEU A 128 5.40 2.02 -4.54
N CYS A 129 5.91 1.54 -3.39
CA CYS A 129 7.29 1.74 -2.95
C CYS A 129 8.34 0.87 -3.67
N MET A 130 7.98 -0.22 -4.36
CA MET A 130 8.99 -1.09 -5.00
C MET A 130 9.35 -0.65 -6.43
N GLY A 131 8.53 0.20 -7.06
CA GLY A 131 8.79 0.70 -8.42
C GLY A 131 9.74 1.90 -8.52
N SER A 132 10.11 2.51 -7.37
CA SER A 132 11.09 3.60 -7.30
C SER A 132 12.53 3.09 -7.13
N PHE A 133 12.70 1.79 -6.83
CA PHE A 133 13.97 1.10 -6.97
C PHE A 133 14.07 0.65 -8.42
N GLY A 134 15.19 0.95 -9.08
CA GLY A 134 15.44 0.52 -10.45
C GLY A 134 15.06 -0.95 -10.63
N PHE A 135 14.31 -1.22 -11.69
CA PHE A 135 14.09 -2.55 -12.25
C PHE A 135 15.46 -3.19 -12.56
N ASP A 136 16.13 -3.78 -11.57
CA ASP A 136 17.29 -4.63 -11.83
C ASP A 136 17.59 -5.70 -10.77
N THR A 137 16.56 -6.14 -10.05
CA THR A 137 16.61 -7.45 -9.40
C THR A 137 15.28 -8.17 -9.56
N MET A 138 15.02 -8.68 -10.77
CA MET A 138 14.26 -9.91 -10.90
C MET A 138 15.05 -11.03 -10.22
N HIS A 139 14.43 -11.73 -9.27
CA HIS A 139 14.53 -13.19 -9.16
C HIS A 139 13.37 -13.72 -8.28
N PRO A 140 12.97 -14.98 -8.44
CA PRO A 140 11.66 -15.34 -8.94
C PRO A 140 10.70 -15.78 -7.83
N ILE A 141 9.41 -15.69 -8.15
CA ILE A 141 8.33 -16.61 -7.76
C ILE A 141 8.70 -17.55 -6.60
N VAL A 142 8.37 -17.18 -5.37
CA VAL A 142 8.21 -18.17 -4.31
C VAL A 142 6.94 -18.94 -4.63
N ARG A 143 7.13 -20.04 -5.37
CA ARG A 143 6.24 -21.20 -5.36
C ARG A 143 6.06 -21.57 -3.89
N ALA A 144 4.91 -21.24 -3.30
CA ALA A 144 4.51 -21.87 -2.06
C ALA A 144 4.24 -23.34 -2.38
N HIS A 145 5.27 -24.16 -2.16
CA HIS A 145 5.11 -25.59 -1.95
C HIS A 145 4.20 -25.77 -0.73
N ASN A 146 2.94 -26.14 -0.96
CA ASN A 146 2.21 -26.93 0.03
C ASN A 146 2.45 -28.39 -0.37
N ALA A 147 3.54 -28.95 0.11
CA ALA A 147 3.77 -30.39 0.14
C ALA A 147 4.00 -30.73 1.60
N ASP A 148 2.91 -31.05 2.30
CA ASP A 148 2.94 -31.76 3.57
C ASP A 148 1.71 -32.64 3.64
N THR A 149 1.94 -33.94 3.49
CA THR A 149 1.21 -35.13 4.00
C THR A 149 1.21 -36.26 2.98
N TRP A 150 2.31 -37.02 2.96
CA TRP A 150 2.26 -38.46 2.70
C TRP A 150 3.27 -39.12 3.64
N GLU A 151 2.74 -40.00 4.47
CA GLU A 151 3.46 -40.86 5.42
C GLU A 151 4.39 -41.79 4.62
N GLU A 152 5.69 -41.80 4.96
CA GLU A 152 6.61 -42.84 4.49
C GLU A 152 6.63 -43.97 5.52
N ASP A 153 5.83 -45.00 5.25
CA ASP A 153 6.03 -46.33 5.80
C ASP A 153 7.37 -46.90 5.31
N GLY A 154 8.05 -47.58 6.24
CA GLY A 154 9.44 -47.98 6.12
C GLY A 154 9.75 -48.98 5.01
N PHE A 155 11.01 -48.93 4.57
CA PHE A 155 11.64 -50.00 3.80
C PHE A 155 13.07 -50.21 4.33
N GLU A 156 13.27 -51.34 5.01
CA GLU A 156 14.58 -51.85 5.43
C GLU A 156 15.38 -52.29 4.21
N GLY A 157 16.65 -51.91 4.16
CA GLY A 157 17.61 -52.37 3.16
C GLY A 157 18.98 -52.52 3.79
N GLU A 158 19.28 -53.73 4.25
CA GLU A 158 20.61 -54.17 4.67
C GLU A 158 21.62 -54.08 3.51
N GLY A 159 22.86 -53.69 3.80
CA GLY A 159 23.92 -53.70 2.79
C GLY A 159 25.28 -53.18 3.26
N HIS A 160 26.04 -54.07 3.91
CA HIS A 160 27.51 -54.25 3.84
C HIS A 160 28.42 -53.01 3.94
N ASN A 161 29.18 -52.94 5.04
CA ASN A 161 30.49 -52.29 5.07
C ASN A 161 31.56 -53.38 5.23
N ASP A 162 32.47 -53.42 4.27
CA ASP A 162 33.75 -54.10 4.35
C ASP A 162 34.64 -53.38 5.38
N GLU A 163 35.16 -54.11 6.37
CA GLU A 163 36.24 -53.68 7.25
C GLU A 163 37.53 -54.44 6.90
N GLU A 164 38.62 -53.68 6.93
CA GLU A 164 40.03 -54.06 6.76
C GLU A 164 40.55 -54.87 7.96
#